data_AF-A0AAN8Z9M6-F1
#
_entry.id   AF-A0AAN8Z9M6-F1
#
_cell.length_a   1.000
_cell.length_b   1.000
_cell.length_c   1.000
_cell.angle_alpha   90.00
_cell.angle_beta   90.00
_cell.angle_gamma   90.00
#
_symmetry.space_group_name_H-M   'P 1'
#
loop_
_entity.id
_entity.type
_entity.pdbx_description
1 polymer ?
#
loop_
_entity_poly.entity_id
_entity_poly.type
_entity_poly.pdbx_seq_one_letter_code
_entity_poly.pdbx_strand_id
1 'polypeptide(L)'
;MVRGGRGGRISGVALPILALHAVNEFNRLDRKPLVTAGLLAANTLVYTRPGLLDSVLPSLEEVWFNPHIILKYMDLKRFFLSPFYHMGESHLFYNMTSLLWKGIQLETSMGRVEFASMVFAVLVMSQGITLILAKSLLFIDYERAYYSEYSAGFSGILFAMKVILNSQNSSTYVHGMIVPARYAAWIELILIQMFVPGVSFLGHLGGILAGISYLWLKRTFSGSDPLTVIIRSLAGFLSQPLSYMQNLIPFRRRQISGRGTTGRARTLRSGSGAWRCRTCTFENSSWLGRCEMCGSTRNGNGLQSRGSNRSPDLSLEELRRRRIERFGG
;
A
#
# COMPACT_ATOMS: atom_id res chain seq x y z
N MET A 1 -32.14 11.36 -10.52
CA MET A 1 -33.22 10.38 -10.27
C MET A 1 -33.32 9.43 -11.45
N VAL A 2 -32.76 8.24 -11.34
CA VAL A 2 -33.13 7.08 -12.15
C VAL A 2 -33.21 5.89 -11.20
N ARG A 3 -34.45 5.50 -10.88
CA ARG A 3 -34.80 4.24 -10.23
C ARG A 3 -34.83 3.17 -11.31
N GLY A 4 -34.10 2.08 -11.15
CA GLY A 4 -34.23 0.86 -11.97
C GLY A 4 -33.00 -0.04 -11.81
N GLY A 5 -33.06 -1.28 -11.32
CA GLY A 5 -34.21 -2.14 -11.09
C GLY A 5 -34.03 -3.04 -9.86
N ARG A 6 -35.14 -3.25 -9.16
CA ARG A 6 -35.34 -4.35 -8.23
C ARG A 6 -35.46 -5.63 -9.06
N GLY A 7 -34.35 -6.35 -9.24
CA GLY A 7 -34.35 -7.73 -9.71
C GLY A 7 -34.28 -8.69 -8.52
N GLY A 8 -35.31 -9.53 -8.35
CA GLY A 8 -35.25 -10.76 -7.56
C GLY A 8 -35.42 -10.64 -6.04
N ARG A 9 -36.67 -10.72 -5.57
CA ARG A 9 -37.04 -10.96 -4.17
C ARG A 9 -36.57 -12.37 -3.73
N ILE A 10 -35.39 -12.47 -3.13
CA ILE A 10 -35.04 -13.48 -2.09
C ILE A 10 -34.48 -12.73 -0.85
N SER A 11 -34.84 -11.44 -0.73
CA SER A 11 -34.14 -10.50 0.11
C SER A 11 -34.61 -10.59 1.56
N GLY A 12 -33.85 -11.25 2.43
CA GLY A 12 -34.09 -11.20 3.88
C GLY A 12 -34.09 -12.54 4.63
N VAL A 13 -34.00 -13.69 3.95
CA VAL A 13 -33.94 -15.00 4.62
C VAL A 13 -32.50 -15.49 4.79
N ALA A 14 -31.60 -15.16 3.86
CA ALA A 14 -30.24 -15.69 3.87
C ALA A 14 -29.42 -15.16 5.05
N LEU A 15 -29.56 -13.88 5.40
CA LEU A 15 -28.86 -13.27 6.53
C LEU A 15 -29.28 -13.87 7.90
N PRO A 16 -30.59 -14.01 8.23
CA PRO A 16 -31.00 -14.74 9.43
C PRO A 16 -30.53 -16.19 9.47
N ILE A 17 -30.55 -16.91 8.34
CA ILE A 17 -30.04 -18.29 8.26
C ILE A 17 -28.53 -18.31 8.56
N LEU A 18 -27.76 -17.39 7.96
CA LEU A 18 -26.33 -17.26 8.21
C LEU A 18 -26.05 -16.98 9.69
N ALA A 19 -26.82 -16.07 10.30
CA ALA A 19 -26.70 -15.74 11.72
C ALA A 19 -27.01 -16.96 12.61
N LEU A 20 -28.11 -17.67 12.34
CA LEU A 20 -28.48 -18.88 13.07
C LEU A 20 -27.41 -19.96 12.94
N HIS A 21 -26.89 -20.18 11.73
CA HIS A 21 -25.82 -21.13 11.47
C HIS A 21 -24.54 -20.76 12.23
N ALA A 22 -24.13 -19.48 12.18
CA ALA A 22 -22.97 -19.00 12.92
C ALA A 22 -23.12 -19.18 14.44
N VAL A 23 -24.28 -18.83 15.00
CA VAL A 23 -24.58 -19.02 16.43
C VAL A 23 -24.52 -20.49 16.82
N ASN A 24 -25.12 -21.38 16.02
CA ASN A 24 -25.10 -22.81 16.27
C ASN A 24 -23.69 -23.38 16.27
N GLU A 25 -22.87 -23.03 15.26
CA GLU A 25 -21.47 -23.48 15.18
C GLU A 25 -20.63 -22.91 16.33
N PHE A 26 -20.77 -21.62 16.65
CA PHE A 26 -20.02 -21.02 17.76
C PHE A 26 -20.42 -21.60 19.11
N ASN A 27 -21.69 -21.95 19.32
CA ASN A 27 -22.14 -22.55 20.58
C ASN A 27 -21.52 -23.94 20.83
N ARG A 28 -21.25 -24.70 19.77
CA ARG A 28 -20.62 -26.03 19.84
C ARG A 28 -19.13 -26.00 20.17
N LEU A 29 -18.47 -24.86 20.04
CA LEU A 29 -17.04 -24.71 20.30
C LEU A 29 -16.78 -24.27 21.74
N ASP A 30 -15.86 -24.95 22.43
CA ASP A 30 -15.42 -24.52 23.77
C ASP A 30 -14.74 -23.15 23.72
N ARG A 31 -13.85 -22.96 22.73
CA ARG A 31 -13.16 -21.70 22.48
C ARG A 31 -13.79 -20.96 21.30
N LYS A 32 -14.37 -19.78 21.56
CA LYS A 32 -15.02 -18.99 20.51
C LYS A 32 -13.99 -18.37 19.53
N PRO A 33 -14.20 -18.47 18.21
CA PRO A 33 -13.30 -17.92 17.19
C PRO A 33 -13.59 -16.43 16.97
N LEU A 34 -12.96 -15.55 17.76
CA LEU A 34 -13.29 -14.13 17.80
C LEU A 34 -12.90 -13.40 16.51
N VAL A 35 -11.80 -13.79 15.87
CA VAL A 35 -11.36 -13.13 14.64
C VAL A 35 -12.31 -13.51 13.50
N THR A 36 -12.69 -14.78 13.41
CA THR A 36 -13.68 -15.26 12.44
C THR A 36 -15.04 -14.58 12.66
N ALA A 37 -15.51 -14.50 13.90
CA ALA A 37 -16.74 -13.80 14.24
C ALA A 37 -16.67 -12.30 13.87
N GLY A 38 -15.54 -11.64 14.17
CA GLY A 38 -15.30 -10.24 13.83
C GLY A 38 -15.30 -9.99 12.32
N LEU A 39 -14.65 -10.86 11.54
CA LEU A 39 -14.65 -10.78 10.07
C LEU A 39 -16.05 -10.99 9.49
N LEU A 40 -16.80 -11.98 10.00
CA LEU A 40 -18.17 -12.25 9.56
C LEU A 40 -19.11 -11.08 9.87
N ALA A 41 -18.99 -10.50 11.07
CA ALA A 41 -19.71 -9.30 11.45
C ALA A 41 -19.32 -8.10 10.58
N ALA A 42 -18.02 -7.86 10.35
CA ALA A 42 -17.55 -6.73 9.54
C ALA A 42 -18.10 -6.77 8.11
N ASN A 43 -18.00 -7.92 7.43
CA ASN A 43 -18.54 -8.08 6.08
C ASN A 43 -20.06 -7.92 6.03
N THR A 44 -20.78 -8.46 7.03
CA THR A 44 -22.25 -8.34 7.11
C THR A 44 -22.69 -6.90 7.40
N LEU A 45 -21.99 -6.18 8.28
CA LEU A 45 -22.28 -4.78 8.61
C LEU A 45 -21.97 -3.84 7.43
N VAL A 46 -20.88 -4.08 6.71
CA VAL A 46 -20.53 -3.32 5.49
C VAL A 46 -21.60 -3.50 4.41
N TYR A 47 -22.17 -4.70 4.30
CA TYR A 47 -23.25 -4.98 3.35
C TYR A 47 -24.60 -4.39 3.78
N THR A 48 -24.98 -4.56 5.04
CA THR A 48 -26.31 -4.15 5.55
C THR A 48 -26.42 -2.66 5.85
N ARG A 49 -25.30 -1.99 6.13
CA ARG A 49 -25.21 -0.54 6.41
C ARG A 49 -26.28 -0.01 7.37
N PRO A 50 -26.43 -0.57 8.58
CA PRO A 50 -27.48 -0.13 9.48
C PRO A 50 -27.21 1.27 10.05
N GLY A 51 -28.22 2.14 10.03
CA GLY A 51 -28.20 3.44 10.71
C GLY A 51 -27.04 4.34 10.26
N LEU A 52 -26.21 4.77 11.22
CA LEU A 52 -25.10 5.70 10.95
C LEU A 52 -24.01 5.12 10.04
N LEU A 53 -23.90 3.79 9.93
CA LEU A 53 -22.91 3.16 9.06
C LEU A 53 -23.12 3.51 7.58
N ASP A 54 -24.36 3.73 7.14
CA ASP A 54 -24.64 4.11 5.76
C ASP A 54 -24.03 5.48 5.39
N SER A 55 -23.99 6.41 6.36
CA SER A 55 -23.42 7.74 6.17
C SER A 55 -21.88 7.78 6.23
N VAL A 56 -21.26 6.82 6.91
CA VAL A 56 -19.80 6.79 7.14
C VAL A 56 -19.09 5.93 6.09
N LEU A 57 -19.73 4.83 5.66
CA LEU A 57 -19.11 3.89 4.74
C LEU A 57 -19.21 4.39 3.29
N PRO A 58 -18.09 4.43 2.54
CA PRO A 58 -18.12 4.80 1.13
C PRO A 58 -19.01 3.82 0.36
N SER A 59 -19.64 4.27 -0.73
CA SER A 59 -20.43 3.41 -1.61
C SER A 59 -19.56 2.35 -2.31
N LEU A 60 -20.19 1.30 -2.83
CA LEU A 60 -19.48 0.26 -3.59
C LEU A 60 -18.69 0.84 -4.78
N GLU A 61 -19.24 1.84 -5.47
CA GLU A 61 -18.61 2.48 -6.65
C GLU A 61 -17.32 3.23 -6.29
N GLU A 62 -17.19 3.67 -5.04
CA GLU A 62 -16.00 4.35 -4.54
C GLU A 62 -14.87 3.37 -4.18
N VAL A 63 -15.21 2.11 -3.89
CA VAL A 63 -14.24 1.13 -3.34
C VAL A 63 -14.12 -0.18 -4.10
N TRP A 64 -14.96 -0.45 -5.10
CA TRP A 64 -14.80 -1.61 -5.99
C TRP A 64 -13.39 -1.63 -6.60
N PHE A 65 -12.80 -2.82 -6.57
CA PHE A 65 -11.44 -3.06 -7.01
C PHE A 65 -11.34 -2.82 -8.51
N ASN A 66 -10.39 -1.97 -8.91
CA ASN A 66 -10.03 -1.76 -10.30
C ASN A 66 -8.51 -1.60 -10.41
N PRO A 67 -7.82 -2.47 -11.17
CA PRO A 67 -6.36 -2.44 -11.26
C PRO A 67 -5.81 -1.11 -11.74
N HIS A 68 -6.40 -0.54 -12.79
CA HIS A 68 -5.97 0.73 -13.36
C HIS A 68 -6.06 1.87 -12.35
N ILE A 69 -7.21 2.05 -11.70
CA ILE A 69 -7.42 3.14 -10.73
C ILE A 69 -6.48 2.99 -9.53
N ILE A 70 -6.36 1.78 -8.99
CA ILE A 70 -5.48 1.51 -7.84
C ILE A 70 -4.03 1.85 -8.20
N LEU A 71 -3.52 1.39 -9.34
CA LEU A 71 -2.13 1.60 -9.72
C LEU A 71 -1.84 3.04 -10.19
N LYS A 72 -2.78 3.68 -10.88
CA LYS A 72 -2.61 5.04 -11.39
C LYS A 72 -2.68 6.10 -10.30
N TYR A 73 -3.59 5.93 -9.34
CA TYR A 73 -3.87 6.93 -8.30
C TYR A 73 -3.43 6.50 -6.91
N MET A 74 -2.79 5.33 -6.76
CA MET A 74 -2.44 4.75 -5.45
C MET A 74 -3.65 4.67 -4.52
N ASP A 75 -4.82 4.29 -5.06
CA ASP A 75 -6.08 4.24 -4.32
C ASP A 75 -6.11 3.05 -3.35
N LEU A 76 -5.52 3.25 -2.16
CA LEU A 76 -5.47 2.26 -1.10
C LEU A 76 -6.86 1.92 -0.54
N LYS A 77 -7.85 2.82 -0.69
CA LYS A 77 -9.22 2.54 -0.23
C LYS A 77 -9.79 1.38 -1.02
N ARG A 78 -9.67 1.40 -2.35
CA ARG A 78 -10.09 0.29 -3.23
C ARG A 78 -9.31 -0.99 -2.95
N PHE A 79 -8.01 -0.87 -2.71
CA PHE A 79 -7.14 -2.01 -2.42
C PHE A 79 -7.56 -2.75 -1.15
N PHE A 80 -7.82 -2.03 -0.05
CA PHE A 80 -8.11 -2.64 1.25
C PHE A 80 -9.59 -2.87 1.54
N LEU A 81 -10.49 -2.04 1.01
CA LEU A 81 -11.92 -2.13 1.33
C LEU A 81 -12.69 -3.04 0.37
N SER A 82 -12.28 -3.16 -0.91
CA SER A 82 -13.00 -4.01 -1.88
C SER A 82 -13.28 -5.45 -1.42
N PRO A 83 -12.43 -6.14 -0.63
CA PRO A 83 -12.75 -7.48 -0.13
C PRO A 83 -13.97 -7.51 0.79
N PHE A 84 -14.28 -6.43 1.48
CA PHE A 84 -15.36 -6.40 2.47
C PHE A 84 -16.71 -6.04 1.87
N TYR A 85 -16.71 -5.60 0.61
CA TYR A 85 -17.90 -5.17 -0.12
C TYR A 85 -18.42 -6.29 -1.01
N HIS A 86 -19.75 -6.40 -1.12
CA HIS A 86 -20.40 -7.49 -1.84
C HIS A 86 -21.48 -6.94 -2.77
N MET A 87 -21.54 -7.47 -4.00
CA MET A 87 -22.48 -7.02 -5.03
C MET A 87 -23.93 -7.50 -4.81
N GLY A 88 -24.16 -8.44 -3.88
CA GLY A 88 -25.50 -8.96 -3.59
C GLY A 88 -25.51 -9.94 -2.42
N GLU A 89 -26.72 -10.26 -1.94
CA GLU A 89 -26.93 -11.06 -0.72
C GLU A 89 -26.45 -12.50 -0.89
N SER A 90 -26.67 -13.11 -2.05
CA SER A 90 -26.18 -14.47 -2.34
C SER A 90 -24.65 -14.52 -2.32
N HIS A 91 -23.99 -13.53 -2.93
CA HIS A 91 -22.53 -13.44 -2.92
C HIS A 91 -21.98 -13.29 -1.49
N LEU A 92 -22.59 -12.43 -0.67
CA LEU A 92 -22.24 -12.33 0.75
C LEU A 92 -22.47 -13.65 1.48
N PHE A 93 -23.64 -14.28 1.32
CA PHE A 93 -24.02 -15.50 2.01
C PHE A 93 -23.03 -16.64 1.75
N TYR A 94 -22.66 -16.88 0.49
CA TYR A 94 -21.68 -17.92 0.14
C TYR A 94 -20.28 -17.60 0.68
N ASN A 95 -19.83 -16.33 0.59
CA ASN A 95 -18.55 -15.92 1.16
C ASN A 95 -18.53 -16.10 2.67
N MET A 96 -19.58 -15.70 3.38
CA MET A 96 -19.62 -15.77 4.84
C MET A 96 -19.81 -17.20 5.35
N THR A 97 -20.55 -18.06 4.64
CA THR A 97 -20.61 -19.49 4.96
C THR A 97 -19.25 -20.16 4.78
N SER A 98 -18.55 -19.82 3.70
CA SER A 98 -17.18 -20.30 3.43
C SER A 98 -16.18 -19.78 4.48
N LEU A 99 -16.30 -18.51 4.89
CA LEU A 99 -15.51 -17.89 5.95
C LEU A 99 -15.75 -18.57 7.29
N LEU A 100 -17.01 -18.83 7.65
CA LEU A 100 -17.36 -19.47 8.91
C LEU A 100 -16.63 -20.82 9.04
N TRP A 101 -16.78 -21.69 8.05
CA TRP A 101 -16.16 -23.02 8.05
C TRP A 101 -14.63 -22.98 8.05
N LYS A 102 -14.02 -22.20 7.14
CA LYS A 102 -12.55 -22.13 7.00
C LYS A 102 -11.91 -21.37 8.16
N GLY A 103 -12.56 -20.30 8.62
CA GLY A 103 -12.12 -19.46 9.73
C GLY A 103 -12.12 -20.21 11.04
N ILE A 104 -13.19 -20.96 11.37
CA ILE A 104 -13.23 -21.81 12.57
C ILE A 104 -12.04 -22.77 12.60
N GLN A 105 -11.80 -23.51 11.51
CA GLN A 105 -10.70 -24.49 11.45
C GLN A 105 -9.32 -23.85 11.55
N LEU A 106 -9.09 -22.77 10.81
CA LEU A 106 -7.80 -22.08 10.81
C LEU A 106 -7.54 -21.40 12.15
N GLU A 107 -8.50 -20.63 12.69
CA GLU A 107 -8.32 -19.93 13.98
C GLU A 107 -8.15 -20.90 15.15
N THR A 108 -8.82 -22.05 15.11
CA THR A 108 -8.67 -23.09 16.14
C THR A 108 -7.30 -23.78 16.04
N SER A 109 -6.79 -24.03 14.83
CA SER A 109 -5.52 -24.75 14.63
C SER A 109 -4.27 -23.90 14.87
N MET A 110 -4.28 -22.60 14.52
CA MET A 110 -3.11 -21.73 14.67
C MET A 110 -3.24 -20.67 15.78
N GLY A 111 -4.45 -20.50 16.33
CA GLY A 111 -4.72 -19.46 17.31
C GLY A 111 -4.99 -18.09 16.69
N ARG A 112 -5.57 -17.20 17.50
CA ARG A 112 -6.19 -15.93 17.05
C ARG A 112 -5.21 -14.96 16.42
N VAL A 113 -4.05 -14.77 17.05
CA VAL A 113 -3.05 -13.77 16.60
C VAL A 113 -2.43 -14.20 15.28
N GLU A 114 -2.00 -15.46 15.20
CA GLU A 114 -1.45 -16.01 13.96
C GLU A 114 -2.50 -15.99 12.84
N PHE A 115 -3.75 -16.39 13.14
CA PHE A 115 -4.84 -16.35 12.18
C PHE A 115 -5.13 -14.92 11.67
N ALA A 116 -5.23 -13.93 12.55
CA ALA A 116 -5.42 -12.54 12.15
C ALA A 116 -4.26 -12.02 11.28
N SER A 117 -3.02 -12.35 11.65
CA SER A 117 -1.83 -11.98 10.87
C SER A 117 -1.80 -12.65 9.50
N MET A 118 -2.23 -13.91 9.41
CA MET A 118 -2.35 -14.67 8.18
C MET A 118 -3.41 -14.04 7.27
N VAL A 119 -4.62 -13.77 7.79
CA VAL A 119 -5.71 -13.13 7.03
C VAL A 119 -5.26 -11.78 6.45
N PHE A 120 -4.58 -10.96 7.25
CA PHE A 120 -4.03 -9.70 6.78
C PHE A 120 -2.97 -9.89 5.69
N ALA A 121 -2.03 -10.82 5.88
CA ALA A 121 -0.99 -11.10 4.90
C ALA A 121 -1.58 -11.59 3.58
N VAL A 122 -2.52 -12.53 3.60
CA VAL A 122 -3.14 -13.04 2.37
C VAL A 122 -4.07 -12.03 1.71
N LEU A 123 -4.67 -11.09 2.46
CA LEU A 123 -5.41 -9.96 1.87
C LEU A 123 -4.47 -9.12 1.01
N VAL A 124 -3.33 -8.68 1.57
CA VAL A 124 -2.35 -7.87 0.86
C VAL A 124 -1.76 -8.62 -0.33
N MET A 125 -1.38 -9.90 -0.15
CA MET A 125 -0.83 -10.73 -1.22
C MET A 125 -1.85 -11.00 -2.32
N SER A 126 -3.09 -11.34 -1.99
CA SER A 126 -4.14 -11.64 -2.98
C SER A 126 -4.42 -10.41 -3.83
N GLN A 127 -4.63 -9.26 -3.19
CA GLN A 127 -4.86 -8.00 -3.89
C GLN A 127 -3.65 -7.60 -4.76
N GLY A 128 -2.44 -7.67 -4.22
CA GLY A 128 -1.20 -7.35 -4.94
C GLY A 128 -0.94 -8.28 -6.13
N ILE A 129 -1.14 -9.58 -5.97
CA ILE A 129 -0.98 -10.55 -7.07
C ILE A 129 -2.04 -10.32 -8.14
N THR A 130 -3.29 -10.02 -7.79
CA THR A 130 -4.33 -9.68 -8.78
C THR A 130 -3.96 -8.42 -9.57
N LEU A 131 -3.37 -7.39 -8.94
CA LEU A 131 -2.85 -6.23 -9.67
C LEU A 131 -1.74 -6.60 -10.66
N ILE A 132 -0.78 -7.43 -10.23
CA ILE A 132 0.31 -7.89 -11.09
C ILE A 132 -0.24 -8.68 -12.26
N LEU A 133 -1.15 -9.63 -12.02
CA LEU A 133 -1.79 -10.43 -13.08
C LEU A 133 -2.53 -9.53 -14.07
N ALA A 134 -3.40 -8.64 -13.59
CA ALA A 134 -4.17 -7.75 -14.46
C ALA A 134 -3.26 -6.82 -15.30
N LYS A 135 -2.19 -6.29 -14.72
CA LYS A 135 -1.22 -5.47 -15.46
C LYS A 135 -0.40 -6.29 -16.45
N SER A 136 -0.05 -7.53 -16.11
CA SER A 136 0.73 -8.43 -16.97
C SER A 136 -0.04 -8.81 -18.23
N LEU A 137 -1.37 -8.90 -18.14
CA LEU A 137 -2.25 -9.19 -19.27
C LEU A 137 -2.23 -8.09 -20.35
N LEU A 138 -1.72 -6.90 -20.06
CA LEU A 138 -1.46 -5.87 -21.07
C LEU A 138 -0.39 -6.31 -22.09
N PHE A 139 0.56 -7.18 -21.72
CA PHE A 139 1.59 -7.66 -22.64
C PHE A 139 1.05 -8.60 -23.73
N ILE A 140 -0.18 -9.07 -23.59
CA ILE A 140 -0.87 -9.92 -24.57
C ILE A 140 -2.13 -9.22 -25.11
N ASP A 141 -2.14 -7.88 -25.08
CA ASP A 141 -3.22 -7.01 -25.55
C ASP A 141 -4.60 -7.26 -24.90
N TYR A 142 -4.61 -7.88 -23.71
CA TYR A 142 -5.84 -8.09 -22.95
C TYR A 142 -6.10 -6.94 -21.98
N GLU A 143 -6.45 -5.78 -22.54
CA GLU A 143 -6.63 -4.52 -21.82
C GLU A 143 -7.83 -4.51 -20.85
N ARG A 144 -8.85 -5.33 -21.14
CA ARG A 144 -10.11 -5.34 -20.40
C ARG A 144 -9.92 -5.63 -18.92
N ALA A 145 -9.06 -6.59 -18.57
CA ALA A 145 -8.77 -6.94 -17.18
C ALA A 145 -8.19 -5.77 -16.38
N TYR A 146 -7.40 -4.92 -17.03
CA TYR A 146 -6.70 -3.83 -16.36
C TYR A 146 -7.58 -2.58 -16.21
N TYR A 147 -8.26 -2.16 -17.28
CA TYR A 147 -9.01 -0.90 -17.30
C TYR A 147 -10.47 -1.04 -16.89
N SER A 148 -11.13 -2.12 -17.32
CA SER A 148 -12.60 -2.19 -17.34
C SER A 148 -13.18 -3.28 -16.43
N GLU A 149 -12.34 -4.13 -15.85
CA GLU A 149 -12.79 -5.12 -14.88
C GLU A 149 -12.91 -4.47 -13.50
N TYR A 150 -14.03 -4.76 -12.85
CA TYR A 150 -14.29 -4.34 -11.49
C TYR A 150 -14.75 -5.52 -10.66
N SER A 151 -14.26 -5.58 -9.42
CA SER A 151 -14.61 -6.67 -8.52
C SER A 151 -14.70 -6.21 -7.08
N ALA A 152 -15.42 -6.98 -6.27
CA ALA A 152 -15.52 -6.79 -4.84
C ALA A 152 -15.86 -8.14 -4.21
N GLY A 153 -15.45 -8.37 -2.98
CA GLY A 153 -15.81 -9.57 -2.22
C GLY A 153 -14.62 -10.27 -1.59
N PHE A 154 -14.92 -11.01 -0.51
CA PHE A 154 -13.91 -11.62 0.35
C PHE A 154 -13.31 -12.90 -0.26
N SER A 155 -13.75 -13.28 -1.46
CA SER A 155 -13.49 -14.58 -2.08
C SER A 155 -12.00 -14.84 -2.36
N GLY A 156 -11.21 -13.85 -2.77
CA GLY A 156 -9.77 -14.00 -2.95
C GLY A 156 -9.06 -14.48 -1.68
N ILE A 157 -9.43 -13.90 -0.54
CA ILE A 157 -8.93 -14.31 0.79
C ILE A 157 -9.41 -15.72 1.14
N LEU A 158 -10.66 -16.06 0.82
CA LEU A 158 -11.21 -17.41 1.06
C LEU A 158 -10.51 -18.49 0.23
N PHE A 159 -10.13 -18.18 -1.01
CA PHE A 159 -9.30 -19.06 -1.83
C PHE A 159 -7.90 -19.24 -1.22
N ALA A 160 -7.27 -18.17 -0.75
CA ALA A 160 -5.99 -18.25 -0.05
C ALA A 160 -6.09 -19.11 1.23
N MET A 161 -7.12 -18.86 2.05
CA MET A 161 -7.43 -19.65 3.24
C MET A 161 -7.65 -21.13 2.90
N LYS A 162 -8.33 -21.44 1.78
CA LYS A 162 -8.53 -22.81 1.32
C LYS A 162 -7.22 -23.52 1.01
N VAL A 163 -6.29 -22.84 0.33
CA VAL A 163 -4.97 -23.39 0.03
C VAL A 163 -4.20 -23.66 1.33
N ILE A 164 -4.21 -22.71 2.26
CA ILE A 164 -3.50 -22.83 3.55
C ILE A 164 -4.09 -23.97 4.39
N LEU A 165 -5.42 -24.04 4.52
CA LEU A 165 -6.10 -25.08 5.30
C LEU A 165 -5.81 -26.48 4.75
N ASN A 166 -5.81 -26.63 3.43
CA ASN A 166 -5.58 -27.91 2.79
C ASN A 166 -4.10 -28.30 2.67
N SER A 167 -3.17 -27.41 3.02
CA SER A 167 -1.73 -27.69 2.89
C SER A 167 -1.22 -28.77 3.83
N GLN A 168 -1.97 -29.09 4.89
CA GLN A 168 -1.62 -30.10 5.89
C GLN A 168 -2.36 -31.44 5.68
N ASN A 169 -3.29 -31.49 4.73
CA ASN A 169 -4.14 -32.65 4.48
C ASN A 169 -3.68 -33.39 3.21
N SER A 170 -3.81 -34.72 3.18
CA SER A 170 -3.60 -35.51 1.96
C SER A 170 -4.80 -35.41 1.01
N SER A 171 -6.01 -35.49 1.57
CA SER A 171 -7.30 -35.42 0.86
C SER A 171 -8.29 -34.53 1.60
N THR A 172 -9.25 -33.97 0.87
CA THR A 172 -10.29 -33.10 1.42
C THR A 172 -11.59 -33.25 0.63
N TYR A 173 -12.70 -32.83 1.21
CA TYR A 173 -13.99 -32.85 0.53
C TYR A 173 -14.23 -31.56 -0.24
N VAL A 174 -14.62 -31.68 -1.50
CA VAL A 174 -15.09 -30.57 -2.35
C VAL A 174 -16.44 -30.97 -2.92
N HIS A 175 -17.50 -30.29 -2.49
CA HIS A 175 -18.90 -30.59 -2.86
C HIS A 175 -19.29 -32.08 -2.69
N GLY A 176 -18.88 -32.70 -1.57
CA GLY A 176 -19.20 -34.10 -1.26
C GLY A 176 -18.26 -35.14 -1.89
N MET A 177 -17.32 -34.73 -2.76
CA MET A 177 -16.33 -35.63 -3.36
C MET A 177 -14.98 -35.54 -2.64
N ILE A 178 -14.36 -36.70 -2.40
CA ILE A 178 -12.99 -36.76 -1.86
C ILE A 178 -12.02 -36.45 -2.99
N VAL A 179 -11.22 -35.40 -2.82
CA VAL A 179 -10.19 -34.99 -3.78
C VAL A 179 -8.85 -34.81 -3.07
N PRO A 180 -7.71 -35.03 -3.76
CA PRO A 180 -6.41 -34.70 -3.20
C PRO A 180 -6.36 -33.21 -2.85
N ALA A 181 -5.92 -32.89 -1.64
CA ALA A 181 -6.08 -31.56 -1.06
C ALA A 181 -5.40 -30.45 -1.90
N ARG A 182 -4.32 -30.80 -2.60
CA ARG A 182 -3.59 -29.93 -3.54
C ARG A 182 -4.43 -29.42 -4.72
N TYR A 183 -5.46 -30.17 -5.14
CA TYR A 183 -6.33 -29.80 -6.26
C TYR A 183 -7.61 -29.09 -5.81
N ALA A 184 -7.91 -29.08 -4.52
CA ALA A 184 -9.19 -28.63 -4.01
C ALA A 184 -9.51 -27.17 -4.38
N ALA A 185 -8.52 -26.27 -4.31
CA ALA A 185 -8.69 -24.86 -4.67
C ALA A 185 -8.93 -24.68 -6.18
N TRP A 186 -8.23 -25.44 -7.01
CA TRP A 186 -8.37 -25.40 -8.48
C TRP A 186 -9.73 -25.95 -8.94
N ILE A 187 -10.19 -27.04 -8.33
CA ILE A 187 -11.51 -27.59 -8.62
C ILE A 187 -12.61 -26.60 -8.23
N GLU A 188 -12.52 -25.98 -7.05
CA GLU A 188 -13.49 -24.94 -6.64
C GLU A 188 -13.45 -23.71 -7.57
N LEU A 189 -12.27 -23.32 -8.06
CA LEU A 189 -12.15 -22.24 -9.05
C LEU A 189 -12.93 -22.57 -10.33
N ILE A 190 -12.75 -23.77 -10.88
CA ILE A 190 -13.45 -24.22 -12.09
C ILE A 190 -14.96 -24.23 -11.85
N LEU A 191 -15.41 -24.82 -10.74
CA LEU A 191 -16.84 -24.92 -10.41
C LEU A 191 -17.47 -23.53 -10.26
N ILE A 192 -16.83 -22.61 -9.52
CA ILE A 192 -17.37 -21.26 -9.33
C ILE A 192 -17.42 -20.50 -10.66
N GLN A 193 -16.42 -20.64 -11.53
CA GLN A 193 -16.43 -19.98 -12.84
C GLN A 193 -17.54 -20.52 -13.75
N MET A 194 -17.92 -21.79 -13.62
CA MET A 194 -19.01 -22.40 -14.38
C MET A 194 -20.40 -22.00 -13.85
N PHE A 195 -20.57 -21.98 -12.52
CA PHE A 195 -21.90 -21.83 -11.90
C PHE A 195 -22.25 -20.40 -11.47
N VAL A 196 -21.26 -19.53 -11.28
CA VAL A 196 -21.46 -18.15 -10.80
C VAL A 196 -20.82 -17.17 -11.78
N PRO A 197 -21.45 -16.91 -12.95
CA PRO A 197 -20.92 -15.99 -13.93
C PRO A 197 -20.84 -14.57 -13.35
N GLY A 198 -19.77 -13.83 -13.67
CA GLY A 198 -19.59 -12.44 -13.26
C GLY A 198 -18.74 -12.22 -11.99
N VAL A 199 -18.27 -13.29 -11.33
CA VAL A 199 -17.23 -13.19 -10.29
C VAL A 199 -15.84 -13.07 -10.94
N SER A 200 -14.90 -12.39 -10.27
CA SER A 200 -13.58 -12.12 -10.86
C SER A 200 -12.68 -13.35 -10.79
N PHE A 201 -12.44 -13.96 -11.96
CA PHE A 201 -11.47 -15.04 -12.13
C PHE A 201 -10.07 -14.63 -11.64
N LEU A 202 -9.61 -13.43 -11.98
CA LEU A 202 -8.29 -12.92 -11.58
C LEU A 202 -8.19 -12.66 -10.07
N GLY A 203 -9.29 -12.25 -9.44
CA GLY A 203 -9.37 -12.16 -7.99
C GLY A 203 -9.19 -13.51 -7.31
N HIS A 204 -9.89 -14.54 -7.79
CA HIS A 204 -9.80 -15.90 -7.23
C HIS A 204 -8.44 -16.54 -7.50
N LEU A 205 -7.92 -16.42 -8.72
CA LEU A 205 -6.59 -16.90 -9.09
C LEU A 205 -5.51 -16.21 -8.24
N GLY A 206 -5.60 -14.88 -8.06
CA GLY A 206 -4.73 -14.12 -7.17
C GLY A 206 -4.80 -14.61 -5.72
N GLY A 207 -5.99 -15.01 -5.26
CA GLY A 207 -6.20 -15.66 -3.96
C GLY A 207 -5.48 -17.01 -3.82
N ILE A 208 -5.62 -17.90 -4.81
CA ILE A 208 -4.92 -19.20 -4.81
C ILE A 208 -3.41 -19.00 -4.77
N LEU A 209 -2.90 -18.14 -5.65
CA LEU A 209 -1.47 -17.81 -5.71
C LEU A 209 -0.99 -17.18 -4.39
N ALA A 210 -1.76 -16.30 -3.78
CA ALA A 210 -1.45 -15.72 -2.47
C ALA A 210 -1.34 -16.78 -1.37
N GLY A 211 -2.24 -17.76 -1.35
CA GLY A 211 -2.14 -18.89 -0.42
C GLY A 211 -0.86 -19.71 -0.61
N ILE A 212 -0.48 -19.97 -1.86
CA ILE A 212 0.77 -20.67 -2.19
C ILE A 212 1.98 -19.83 -1.77
N SER A 213 2.00 -18.54 -2.10
CA SER A 213 3.06 -17.60 -1.73
C SER A 213 3.20 -17.46 -0.22
N TYR A 214 2.10 -17.41 0.53
CA TYR A 214 2.11 -17.38 1.99
C TYR A 214 2.75 -18.63 2.58
N LEU A 215 2.38 -19.82 2.10
CA LEU A 215 2.98 -21.07 2.57
C LEU A 215 4.46 -21.18 2.23
N TRP A 216 4.84 -20.73 1.04
CA TRP A 216 6.24 -20.65 0.65
C TRP A 216 7.02 -19.72 1.58
N LEU A 217 6.52 -18.50 1.79
CA LEU A 217 7.12 -17.51 2.68
C LEU A 217 7.23 -18.03 4.11
N LYS A 218 6.15 -18.62 4.64
CA LYS A 218 6.13 -19.20 5.99
C LYS A 218 7.19 -20.29 6.14
N ARG A 219 7.37 -21.17 5.16
CA ARG A 219 8.43 -22.21 5.19
C ARG A 219 9.83 -21.62 5.12
N THR A 220 10.05 -20.62 4.27
CA THR A 220 11.38 -20.00 4.08
C THR A 220 11.79 -19.13 5.27
N PHE A 221 10.84 -18.45 5.90
CA PHE A 221 11.09 -17.46 6.96
C PHE A 221 10.71 -17.93 8.36
N SER A 222 10.32 -19.20 8.55
CA SER A 222 9.98 -19.77 9.86
C SER A 222 11.11 -19.75 10.90
N GLY A 223 12.27 -19.16 10.58
CA GLY A 223 13.35 -18.83 11.52
C GLY A 223 13.46 -17.33 11.91
N SER A 224 12.57 -16.44 11.45
CA SER A 224 12.58 -15.00 11.80
C SER A 224 11.16 -14.47 12.03
N ASP A 225 10.97 -13.58 13.00
CA ASP A 225 9.65 -13.20 13.50
C ASP A 225 8.65 -12.73 12.41
N PRO A 226 7.40 -13.23 12.43
CA PRO A 226 6.40 -12.99 11.37
C PRO A 226 5.99 -11.52 11.23
N LEU A 227 6.08 -10.73 12.31
CA LEU A 227 5.79 -9.30 12.29
C LEU A 227 6.83 -8.48 11.52
N THR A 228 8.10 -8.86 11.60
CA THR A 228 9.19 -8.21 10.87
C THR A 228 9.05 -8.35 9.36
N VAL A 229 8.48 -9.45 8.89
CA VAL A 229 8.27 -9.71 7.45
C VAL A 229 7.11 -8.86 6.90
N ILE A 230 6.03 -8.70 7.66
CA ILE A 230 4.91 -7.83 7.29
C ILE A 230 5.36 -6.36 7.28
N ILE A 231 6.12 -5.93 8.30
CA ILE A 231 6.66 -4.57 8.38
C ILE A 231 7.64 -4.30 7.23
N ARG A 232 8.54 -5.24 6.89
CA ARG A 232 9.45 -5.12 5.74
C ARG A 232 8.73 -5.14 4.41
N SER A 233 7.64 -5.90 4.28
CA SER A 233 6.84 -5.95 3.04
C SER A 233 6.05 -4.66 2.83
N LEU A 234 5.45 -4.10 3.90
CA LEU A 234 4.84 -2.77 3.87
C LEU A 234 5.88 -1.67 3.61
N ALA A 235 7.04 -1.74 4.26
CA ALA A 235 8.13 -0.78 4.03
C ALA A 235 8.71 -0.88 2.61
N GLY A 236 8.85 -2.07 2.05
CA GLY A 236 9.28 -2.31 0.67
C GLY A 236 8.26 -1.81 -0.35
N PHE A 237 6.97 -2.09 -0.11
CA PHE A 237 5.87 -1.65 -0.97
C PHE A 237 5.66 -0.13 -0.95
N LEU A 238 5.89 0.53 0.20
CA LEU A 238 5.83 2.00 0.33
C LEU A 238 7.10 2.69 -0.20
N SER A 239 8.28 2.05 -0.09
CA SER A 239 9.55 2.65 -0.53
C SER A 239 9.82 2.51 -2.04
N GLN A 240 9.24 1.52 -2.73
CA GLN A 240 9.38 1.38 -4.18
C GLN A 240 8.74 2.50 -5.01
N PRO A 241 7.51 3.00 -4.75
CA PRO A 241 6.97 4.13 -5.49
C PRO A 241 7.72 5.43 -5.20
N LEU A 242 8.24 5.62 -3.97
CA LEU A 242 9.08 6.77 -3.61
C LEU A 242 10.45 6.75 -4.33
N SER A 243 11.06 5.58 -4.49
CA SER A 243 12.34 5.43 -5.18
C SER A 243 12.21 5.58 -6.70
N TYR A 244 11.09 5.11 -7.28
CA TYR A 244 10.77 5.33 -8.69
C TYR A 244 10.50 6.82 -8.98
N MET A 245 9.85 7.54 -8.06
CA MET A 245 9.69 9.00 -8.15
C MET A 245 11.00 9.78 -7.93
N GLN A 246 11.91 9.30 -7.07
CA GLN A 246 13.23 9.92 -6.90
C GLN A 246 14.12 9.78 -8.14
N ASN A 247 13.94 8.73 -8.96
CA ASN A 247 14.66 8.55 -10.22
C ASN A 247 14.14 9.42 -11.38
N LEU A 248 12.98 10.10 -11.21
CA LEU A 248 12.47 11.09 -12.16
C LEU A 248 12.90 12.53 -11.83
N ILE A 249 13.62 12.72 -10.72
CA ILE A 249 14.24 14.00 -10.36
C ILE A 249 15.76 13.83 -10.47
N PRO A 250 16.46 14.48 -11.40
CA PRO A 250 17.91 14.36 -11.51
C PRO A 250 18.59 15.13 -10.38
N PHE A 251 18.58 14.59 -9.17
CA PHE A 251 19.47 15.02 -8.10
C PHE A 251 20.88 14.52 -8.41
N ARG A 252 21.65 15.36 -9.10
CA ARG A 252 23.11 15.22 -9.21
C ARG A 252 23.72 15.19 -7.80
N ARG A 253 23.93 14.00 -7.23
CA ARG A 253 24.93 13.82 -6.17
C ARG A 253 26.30 14.07 -6.81
N ARG A 254 26.88 15.23 -6.50
CA ARG A 254 28.29 15.53 -6.80
C ARG A 254 29.14 14.59 -5.94
N GLN A 255 29.56 13.49 -6.55
CA GLN A 255 30.61 12.64 -6.02
C GLN A 255 31.93 13.39 -6.19
N ILE A 256 32.57 13.72 -5.07
CA ILE A 256 33.88 14.33 -5.04
C ILE A 256 34.88 13.22 -5.42
N SER A 257 35.49 13.34 -6.60
CA SER A 257 36.70 12.61 -6.97
C SER A 257 37.74 13.64 -7.38
N GLY A 258 38.82 13.71 -6.61
CA GLY A 258 39.93 14.60 -6.90
C GLY A 258 40.80 14.07 -8.03
N ARG A 259 41.08 14.92 -9.03
CA ARG A 259 42.35 14.95 -9.76
C ARG A 259 42.39 16.21 -10.62
N GLY A 260 43.55 16.85 -10.63
CA GLY A 260 43.70 18.24 -11.06
C GLY A 260 43.90 18.49 -12.57
N THR A 261 44.24 19.77 -12.78
CA THR A 261 44.98 20.39 -13.88
C THR A 261 44.25 20.82 -15.18
N THR A 262 44.25 22.16 -15.32
CA THR A 262 44.50 23.01 -16.50
C THR A 262 43.51 23.09 -17.67
N GLY A 263 42.81 24.23 -17.71
CA GLY A 263 42.87 25.17 -18.83
C GLY A 263 42.19 24.78 -20.14
N ARG A 264 40.98 25.31 -20.39
CA ARG A 264 40.61 25.89 -21.69
C ARG A 264 39.30 26.66 -21.61
N ALA A 265 39.24 27.73 -22.40
CA ALA A 265 38.15 28.70 -22.52
C ALA A 265 36.75 28.06 -22.71
N ARG A 266 35.77 28.64 -22.04
CA ARG A 266 34.33 28.43 -22.30
C ARG A 266 33.81 29.59 -23.14
N THR A 267 33.24 29.29 -24.30
CA THR A 267 32.24 30.14 -24.94
C THR A 267 30.87 29.49 -24.83
N LEU A 268 29.96 30.22 -24.18
CA LEU A 268 28.48 30.20 -24.25
C LEU A 268 27.76 28.88 -23.84
N ARG A 269 26.60 28.88 -23.15
CA ARG A 269 25.54 29.89 -23.01
C ARG A 269 24.61 29.52 -21.84
N SER A 270 24.03 30.57 -21.22
CA SER A 270 22.71 30.64 -20.58
C SER A 270 22.52 30.23 -19.09
N GLY A 271 22.11 31.22 -18.27
CA GLY A 271 21.14 31.02 -17.18
C GLY A 271 21.56 31.42 -15.77
N SER A 272 21.12 32.60 -15.30
CA SER A 272 21.24 33.19 -13.95
C SER A 272 22.60 33.83 -13.59
N GLY A 273 22.63 35.17 -13.61
CA GLY A 273 23.84 35.94 -13.30
C GLY A 273 24.16 35.90 -11.81
N ALA A 274 25.33 35.39 -11.47
CA ALA A 274 26.00 35.62 -10.19
C ALA A 274 27.36 36.28 -10.47
N TRP A 275 27.81 37.16 -9.57
CA TRP A 275 29.15 37.74 -9.63
C TRP A 275 29.93 37.39 -8.37
N ARG A 276 31.20 37.06 -8.55
CA ARG A 276 32.08 36.71 -7.46
C ARG A 276 32.78 37.95 -6.92
N CYS A 277 32.72 38.17 -5.61
CA CYS A 277 33.40 39.30 -4.97
C CYS A 277 34.91 39.16 -5.10
N ARG A 278 35.59 40.20 -5.58
CA ARG A 278 37.06 40.17 -5.76
C ARG A 278 37.83 40.20 -4.43
N THR A 279 37.20 40.69 -3.36
CA THR A 279 37.86 40.82 -2.04
C THR A 279 37.80 39.52 -1.24
N CYS A 280 36.62 38.91 -1.11
CA CYS A 280 36.42 37.74 -0.24
C CYS A 280 36.00 36.48 -1.01
N THR A 281 35.89 36.55 -2.34
CA THR A 281 35.50 35.44 -3.24
C THR A 281 34.09 34.87 -3.06
N PHE A 282 33.26 35.49 -2.21
CA PHE A 282 31.86 35.13 -2.04
C PHE A 282 31.06 35.35 -3.34
N GLU A 283 30.19 34.41 -3.70
CA GLU A 283 29.32 34.53 -4.88
C GLU A 283 28.04 35.27 -4.52
N ASN A 284 27.86 36.43 -5.11
CA ASN A 284 26.69 37.27 -4.91
C ASN A 284 25.76 37.17 -6.12
N SER A 285 24.47 37.35 -5.88
CA SER A 285 23.47 37.49 -6.94
C SER A 285 23.77 38.71 -7.83
N SER A 286 23.53 38.61 -9.15
CA SER A 286 23.73 39.74 -10.09
C SER A 286 22.86 40.97 -9.82
N TRP A 287 21.82 40.84 -9.01
CA TRP A 287 20.95 41.94 -8.58
C TRP A 287 21.57 42.80 -7.46
N LEU A 288 22.61 42.29 -6.78
CA LEU A 288 23.25 42.97 -5.66
C LEU A 288 24.48 43.75 -6.15
N GLY A 289 24.49 45.07 -5.92
CA GLY A 289 25.61 45.96 -6.24
C GLY A 289 26.75 45.93 -5.22
N ARG A 290 26.57 45.27 -4.06
CA ARG A 290 27.55 45.10 -2.98
C ARG A 290 27.58 43.66 -2.49
N CYS A 291 28.71 43.25 -1.92
CA CYS A 291 28.87 41.91 -1.39
C CYS A 291 28.17 41.76 -0.03
N GLU A 292 27.37 40.71 0.15
CA GLU A 292 26.65 40.45 1.42
C GLU A 292 27.59 40.15 2.60
N MET A 293 28.74 39.52 2.34
CA MET A 293 29.67 39.13 3.40
C MET A 293 30.63 40.24 3.85
N CYS A 294 31.08 41.09 2.92
CA CYS A 294 32.12 42.09 3.22
C CYS A 294 31.78 43.52 2.79
N GLY A 295 30.63 43.76 2.16
CA GLY A 295 30.16 45.08 1.75
C GLY A 295 30.84 45.67 0.50
N SER A 296 31.90 45.04 -0.04
CA SER A 296 32.61 45.54 -1.23
C SER A 296 31.69 45.69 -2.44
N THR A 297 31.78 46.84 -3.14
CA THR A 297 30.97 47.13 -4.33
C THR A 297 31.43 46.33 -5.56
N ARG A 298 30.48 45.91 -6.39
CA ARG A 298 30.70 45.06 -7.58
C ARG A 298 31.70 45.62 -8.59
N ASN A 299 31.74 46.93 -8.78
CA ASN A 299 32.59 47.62 -9.78
C ASN A 299 33.62 48.58 -9.15
N GLY A 300 33.96 48.42 -7.88
CA GLY A 300 34.92 49.31 -7.23
C GLY A 300 36.37 48.95 -7.56
N ASN A 301 36.94 49.60 -8.59
CA ASN A 301 38.37 49.86 -8.63
C ASN A 301 38.71 50.73 -7.42
N GLY A 302 39.63 50.27 -6.56
CA GLY A 302 40.19 51.12 -5.53
C GLY A 302 40.96 52.26 -6.16
N LEU A 303 40.42 53.48 -6.09
CA LEU A 303 41.21 54.69 -5.97
C LEU A 303 40.50 55.68 -5.05
N GLN A 304 41.30 56.33 -4.22
CA GLN A 304 40.97 57.03 -2.98
C GLN A 304 40.08 58.26 -3.17
N SER A 305 39.26 58.57 -2.16
CA SER A 305 39.03 59.95 -1.73
C SER A 305 38.65 60.03 -0.26
N ARG A 306 39.68 60.31 0.54
CA ARG A 306 39.75 61.26 1.67
C ARG A 306 38.40 61.73 2.26
N GLY A 307 38.11 61.27 3.47
CA GLY A 307 37.05 61.81 4.33
C GLY A 307 37.27 61.36 5.78
N SER A 308 37.83 62.25 6.58
CA SER A 308 38.15 62.09 8.01
C SER A 308 36.95 61.65 8.85
N ASN A 309 37.07 60.60 9.65
CA ASN A 309 37.00 60.72 11.12
C ASN A 309 37.28 59.39 11.86
N ARG A 310 37.99 59.59 12.97
CA ARG A 310 38.64 58.67 13.91
C ARG A 310 37.72 57.69 14.66
N SER A 311 38.16 56.42 14.69
CA SER A 311 38.32 55.51 15.86
C SER A 311 37.08 54.97 16.64
N PRO A 312 37.22 53.84 17.39
CA PRO A 312 38.37 52.94 17.51
C PRO A 312 38.08 51.47 17.13
N ASP A 313 39.14 50.79 16.69
CA ASP A 313 39.21 49.33 16.61
C ASP A 313 38.85 48.69 17.95
N LEU A 314 37.84 47.82 17.95
CA LEU A 314 37.52 46.95 19.07
C LEU A 314 38.64 45.92 19.21
N SER A 315 39.29 45.87 20.38
CA SER A 315 40.37 44.91 20.62
C SER A 315 39.83 43.47 20.56
N LEU A 316 40.69 42.53 20.16
CA LEU A 316 40.35 41.10 20.08
C LEU A 316 39.82 40.54 21.42
N GLU A 317 40.18 41.17 22.54
CA GLU A 317 39.76 40.75 23.88
C GLU A 317 38.30 41.14 24.19
N GLU A 318 37.84 42.30 23.68
CA GLU A 318 36.44 42.73 23.78
C GLU A 318 35.51 41.83 22.94
N LEU A 319 35.99 41.36 21.77
CA LEU A 319 35.29 40.37 20.94
C LEU A 319 35.24 38.97 21.58
N ARG A 320 36.29 38.61 22.33
CA ARG A 320 36.36 37.32 23.05
C ARG A 320 35.39 37.30 24.24
N ARG A 321 35.30 38.40 24.99
CA ARG A 321 34.40 38.55 26.13
C ARG A 321 32.92 38.47 25.72
N ARG A 322 32.53 39.15 24.63
CA ARG A 322 31.16 39.10 24.08
C ARG A 322 30.75 37.75 23.53
N ARG A 323 31.71 36.87 23.21
CA ARG A 323 31.44 35.51 22.72
C ARG A 323 31.20 34.52 23.88
N ILE A 324 31.75 34.80 25.06
CA ILE A 324 31.55 33.98 26.28
C ILE A 324 30.18 34.29 26.92
N GLU A 325 29.75 35.56 26.92
CA GLU A 325 28.43 35.95 27.47
C GLU A 325 27.23 35.41 26.66
N ARG A 326 27.41 34.97 25.41
CA ARG A 326 26.33 34.39 24.58
C ARG A 326 26.05 32.91 24.83
N PHE A 327 26.91 32.19 25.56
CA PHE A 327 26.79 30.74 25.73
C PHE A 327 26.89 30.30 27.20
N GLY A 328 26.71 31.22 28.15
CA GLY A 328 26.83 30.98 29.59
C GLY A 328 25.62 31.47 30.41
N GLY A 329 24.41 31.23 29.92
CA GLY A 329 23.14 31.46 30.63
C GLY A 329 22.19 30.30 30.42
#